data_AF-A0AAV0DAR2-F1
#
_entry.id   AF-A0AAV0DAR2-F1
#
_cell.length_a   1.000
_cell.length_b   1.000
_cell.length_c   1.000
_cell.angle_alpha   90.00
_cell.angle_beta   90.00
_cell.angle_gamma   90.00
#
_symmetry.space_group_name_H-M   'P 1'
#
loop_
_entity.id
_entity.type
_entity.pdbx_description
1 polymer ?
#
loop_
_entity_poly.entity_id
_entity_poly.type
_entity_poly.pdbx_seq_one_letter_code
_entity_poly.pdbx_strand_id
1 'polypeptide(L)'
;MVRLSKHRIEVAYNKITKRATSAEIHSLLVHDVGAIIRSHCPMNTGFWGKIPVDDRADLMDEITTNFKIDFEDPDIKEYINGLYNGRYREFKAELSKYYKSCETHAKALTLPPPEMVDRDKTEWEWLCNHFNSEKFKNASSANTTNRSNKKNNHRTGSRPLSYIVEDMIADGSKFPEVAAFEVTYAGKDKRWINEATKEQHVRD
;
A
#
# COMPACT_ATOMS: atom_id res chain seq x y z
N MET A 1 9.07 -12.86 -6.03
CA MET A 1 8.57 -13.75 -7.09
C MET A 1 7.06 -13.87 -6.94
N VAL A 2 6.32 -13.74 -8.03
CA VAL A 2 4.85 -13.93 -8.03
C VAL A 2 4.59 -15.42 -7.77
N ARG A 3 3.62 -15.72 -6.91
CA ARG A 3 3.22 -17.11 -6.66
C ARG A 3 2.63 -17.70 -7.95
N LEU A 4 2.81 -18.99 -8.21
CA LEU A 4 2.12 -19.68 -9.30
C LEU A 4 1.22 -20.75 -8.71
N SER A 5 -0.09 -20.64 -8.96
CA SER A 5 -1.09 -21.58 -8.45
C SER A 5 -1.66 -22.43 -9.57
N LYS A 6 -1.84 -23.73 -9.31
CA LYS A 6 -2.53 -24.66 -10.24
C LYS A 6 -4.01 -24.34 -10.43
N HIS A 7 -4.60 -23.61 -9.48
CA HIS A 7 -6.00 -23.16 -9.52
C HIS A 7 -6.08 -21.68 -9.15
N ARG A 8 -6.91 -20.93 -9.89
CA ARG A 8 -7.17 -19.51 -9.60
C ARG A 8 -8.04 -19.37 -8.36
N ILE A 9 -7.62 -18.53 -7.43
CA ILE A 9 -8.33 -18.20 -6.18
C ILE A 9 -9.46 -17.23 -6.50
N GLU A 10 -10.67 -17.51 -6.04
CA GLU A 10 -11.81 -16.62 -6.21
C GLU A 10 -11.71 -15.43 -5.26
N VAL A 11 -11.85 -14.21 -5.79
CA VAL A 11 -11.82 -12.99 -4.99
C VAL A 11 -13.26 -12.57 -4.69
N ALA A 12 -13.78 -13.04 -3.56
CA ALA A 12 -15.04 -12.54 -3.04
C ALA A 12 -14.85 -11.12 -2.47
N TYR A 13 -15.69 -10.17 -2.89
CA TYR A 13 -15.62 -8.76 -2.52
C TYR A 13 -16.81 -8.36 -1.65
N ASN A 14 -16.55 -7.63 -0.57
CA ASN A 14 -17.56 -7.05 0.29
C ASN A 14 -17.77 -5.57 -0.06
N LYS A 15 -18.95 -5.23 -0.57
CA LYS A 15 -19.31 -3.86 -0.97
C LYS A 15 -19.40 -2.88 0.19
N ILE A 16 -19.70 -3.37 1.40
CA ILE A 16 -19.79 -2.54 2.61
C ILE A 16 -18.39 -2.15 3.06
N THR A 17 -17.49 -3.12 3.21
CA THR A 17 -16.12 -2.86 3.68
C THR A 17 -15.15 -2.45 2.57
N LYS A 18 -15.59 -2.51 1.32
CA LYS A 18 -14.84 -2.19 0.11
C LYS A 18 -13.53 -2.95 -0.02
N ARG A 19 -13.52 -4.23 0.39
CA ARG A 19 -12.35 -5.11 0.41
C ARG A 19 -12.71 -6.54 0.05
N ALA A 20 -11.69 -7.40 -0.08
CA ALA A 20 -11.91 -8.84 -0.10
C ALA A 20 -12.63 -9.27 1.19
N THR A 21 -13.48 -10.30 1.12
CA THR A 21 -14.21 -10.83 2.29
C THR A 21 -13.31 -11.59 3.26
N SER A 22 -12.12 -12.01 2.84
CA SER A 22 -11.15 -12.74 3.64
C SER A 22 -9.84 -11.98 3.77
N ALA A 23 -9.35 -11.89 5.00
CA ALA A 23 -8.05 -11.31 5.32
C ALA A 23 -6.89 -12.10 4.70
N GLU A 24 -7.03 -13.42 4.58
CA GLU A 24 -6.06 -14.29 3.91
C GLU A 24 -5.99 -13.98 2.40
N ILE A 25 -7.14 -13.90 1.72
CA ILE A 25 -7.19 -13.55 0.29
C ILE A 25 -6.63 -12.15 0.06
N HIS A 26 -6.97 -11.18 0.91
CA HIS A 26 -6.37 -9.84 0.86
C HIS A 26 -4.86 -9.88 0.99
N SER A 27 -4.32 -10.65 1.94
CA SER A 27 -2.88 -10.77 2.15
C SER A 27 -2.17 -11.39 0.95
N LEU A 28 -2.78 -12.39 0.32
CA LEU A 28 -2.26 -13.02 -0.90
C LEU A 28 -2.27 -12.06 -2.09
N LEU A 29 -3.37 -11.32 -2.29
CA LEU A 29 -3.45 -10.28 -3.33
C LEU A 29 -2.36 -9.22 -3.14
N VAL A 30 -2.24 -8.71 -1.92
CA VAL A 30 -1.23 -7.70 -1.55
C VAL A 30 0.19 -8.20 -1.80
N HIS A 31 0.47 -9.47 -1.49
CA HIS A 31 1.74 -10.12 -1.75
C HIS A 31 2.04 -10.20 -3.25
N ASP A 32 1.12 -10.79 -4.02
CA ASP A 32 1.33 -11.07 -5.44
C ASP A 32 1.41 -9.76 -6.24
N VAL A 33 0.55 -8.77 -5.94
CA VAL A 33 0.66 -7.40 -6.51
C VAL A 33 2.01 -6.77 -6.18
N GLY A 34 2.50 -6.91 -4.94
CA GLY A 34 3.82 -6.42 -4.56
C GLY A 34 4.96 -7.06 -5.34
N ALA A 35 4.84 -8.36 -5.65
CA ALA A 35 5.81 -9.06 -6.48
C ALA A 35 5.76 -8.61 -7.95
N ILE A 36 4.57 -8.42 -8.51
CA ILE A 36 4.37 -7.88 -9.87
C ILE A 36 5.00 -6.49 -9.98
N ILE A 37 4.67 -5.59 -9.04
CA ILE A 37 5.22 -4.21 -9.02
C ILE A 37 6.75 -4.22 -9.02
N ARG A 38 7.38 -5.03 -8.16
CA ARG A 38 8.85 -5.05 -8.07
C ARG A 38 9.53 -5.62 -9.29
N SER A 39 8.86 -6.50 -10.03
CA SER A 39 9.48 -7.24 -11.13
C SER A 39 9.22 -6.57 -12.48
N HIS A 40 8.00 -6.11 -12.72
CA HIS A 40 7.53 -5.75 -14.07
C HIS A 40 6.99 -4.32 -14.19
N CYS A 41 6.72 -3.62 -13.10
CA CYS A 41 6.12 -2.27 -13.19
C CYS A 41 7.17 -1.21 -13.56
N PRO A 42 6.94 -0.38 -14.59
CA PRO A 42 7.85 0.70 -14.95
C PRO A 42 7.94 1.75 -13.81
N MET A 43 9.17 2.08 -13.41
CA MET A 43 9.44 2.98 -12.28
C MET A 43 9.94 4.38 -12.71
N ASN A 44 10.06 4.62 -14.01
CA ASN A 44 10.39 5.92 -14.62
C ASN A 44 9.21 6.92 -14.64
N THR A 45 8.24 6.77 -13.74
CA THR A 45 7.06 7.63 -13.64
C THR A 45 6.93 8.25 -12.26
N GLY A 46 6.26 9.40 -12.14
CA GLY A 46 6.10 10.10 -10.86
C GLY A 46 5.22 9.37 -9.85
N PHE A 47 4.13 8.79 -10.33
CA PHE A 47 3.08 8.16 -9.54
C PHE A 47 2.35 7.12 -10.41
N TRP A 48 1.73 6.13 -9.77
CA TRP A 48 0.95 5.07 -10.42
C TRP A 48 -0.03 5.60 -11.48
N GLY A 49 -0.66 6.74 -11.20
CA GLY A 49 -1.57 7.44 -12.12
C GLY A 49 -0.97 7.84 -13.47
N LYS A 50 0.36 7.99 -13.57
CA LYS A 50 1.10 8.44 -14.78
C LYS A 50 1.70 7.31 -15.61
N ILE A 51 1.62 6.08 -15.13
CA ILE A 51 1.97 4.94 -15.95
C ILE A 51 0.94 4.85 -17.09
N PRO A 52 1.39 4.61 -18.34
CA PRO A 52 0.50 4.37 -19.46
C PRO A 52 -0.62 3.39 -19.12
N VAL A 53 -1.79 3.61 -19.72
CA VAL A 53 -2.98 2.77 -19.43
C VAL A 53 -2.71 1.32 -19.81
N ASP A 54 -2.08 1.10 -20.96
CA ASP A 54 -1.75 -0.22 -21.48
C ASP A 54 -0.79 -0.97 -20.55
N ASP A 55 0.32 -0.34 -20.13
CA ASP A 55 1.23 -0.93 -19.15
C ASP A 55 0.53 -1.30 -17.84
N ARG A 56 -0.41 -0.47 -17.35
CA ARG A 56 -1.17 -0.82 -16.15
C ARG A 56 -2.14 -1.97 -16.41
N ALA A 57 -2.72 -2.06 -17.60
CA ALA A 57 -3.59 -3.17 -17.98
C ALA A 57 -2.83 -4.49 -18.01
N ASP A 58 -1.61 -4.51 -18.57
CA ASP A 58 -0.75 -5.69 -18.59
C ASP A 58 -0.40 -6.17 -17.17
N LEU A 59 -0.06 -5.24 -16.27
CA LEU A 59 0.20 -5.56 -14.86
C LEU A 59 -1.05 -6.13 -14.17
N MET A 60 -2.24 -5.65 -14.51
CA MET A 60 -3.52 -6.14 -13.98
C MET A 60 -3.92 -7.48 -14.58
N ASP A 61 -3.56 -7.76 -15.83
CA ASP A 61 -3.77 -9.08 -16.43
C ASP A 61 -2.93 -10.15 -15.71
N GLU A 62 -1.69 -9.81 -15.34
CA GLU A 62 -0.78 -10.75 -14.67
C GLU A 62 -1.35 -11.30 -13.35
N ILE A 63 -2.03 -10.48 -12.55
CA ILE A 63 -2.64 -10.94 -11.29
C ILE A 63 -3.78 -11.95 -11.53
N THR A 64 -4.42 -11.93 -12.71
CA THR A 64 -5.47 -12.90 -13.07
C THR A 64 -4.95 -14.32 -13.27
N THR A 65 -3.62 -14.48 -13.41
CA THR A 65 -2.97 -15.80 -13.45
C THR A 65 -3.28 -16.60 -12.19
N ASN A 66 -3.34 -15.93 -11.03
CA ASN A 66 -3.56 -16.57 -9.73
C ASN A 66 -4.94 -16.34 -9.13
N PHE A 67 -5.69 -15.35 -9.63
CA PHE A 67 -6.96 -14.93 -9.06
C PHE A 67 -8.05 -14.82 -10.12
N LYS A 68 -9.27 -15.20 -9.76
CA LYS A 68 -10.47 -14.88 -10.54
C LYS A 68 -10.96 -13.52 -10.06
N ILE A 69 -10.76 -12.50 -10.88
CA ILE A 69 -11.11 -11.11 -10.58
C ILE A 69 -12.08 -10.65 -11.67
N ASP A 70 -13.23 -10.13 -11.25
CA ASP A 70 -14.19 -9.49 -12.15
C ASP A 70 -13.84 -8.00 -12.27
N PHE A 71 -13.13 -7.64 -13.36
CA PHE A 71 -12.77 -6.26 -13.65
C PHE A 71 -13.88 -5.45 -14.32
N GLU A 72 -15.02 -6.06 -14.65
CA GLU A 72 -16.22 -5.35 -15.09
C GLU A 72 -16.95 -4.69 -13.90
N ASP A 73 -16.80 -5.24 -12.68
CA ASP A 73 -17.27 -4.58 -11.47
C ASP A 73 -16.32 -3.41 -11.10
N PRO A 74 -16.82 -2.14 -11.13
CA PRO A 74 -16.00 -0.98 -10.88
C PRO A 74 -15.45 -0.92 -9.44
N ASP A 75 -16.16 -1.46 -8.45
CA ASP A 75 -15.74 -1.45 -7.05
C ASP A 75 -14.55 -2.40 -6.84
N ILE A 76 -14.59 -3.57 -7.49
CA ILE A 76 -13.48 -4.54 -7.48
C ILE A 76 -12.28 -3.95 -8.21
N LYS A 77 -12.50 -3.37 -9.39
CA LYS A 77 -11.44 -2.71 -10.17
C LYS A 77 -10.77 -1.59 -9.38
N GLU A 78 -11.54 -0.74 -8.71
CA GLU A 78 -11.00 0.33 -7.86
C GLU A 78 -10.19 -0.24 -6.70
N TYR A 79 -10.71 -1.26 -6.02
CA TYR A 79 -10.02 -1.92 -4.92
C TYR A 79 -8.67 -2.51 -5.34
N ILE A 80 -8.61 -3.28 -6.43
CA ILE A 80 -7.37 -3.87 -6.95
C ILE A 80 -6.40 -2.76 -7.39
N ASN A 81 -6.88 -1.75 -8.13
CA ASN A 81 -6.08 -0.59 -8.51
C ASN A 81 -5.49 0.15 -7.29
N GLY A 82 -6.24 0.23 -6.19
CA GLY A 82 -5.78 0.75 -4.91
C GLY A 82 -4.60 -0.06 -4.33
N LEU A 83 -4.62 -1.39 -4.45
CA LEU A 83 -3.51 -2.25 -4.03
C LEU A 83 -2.25 -1.98 -4.86
N TYR A 84 -2.37 -1.88 -6.19
CA TYR A 84 -1.24 -1.56 -7.07
C TYR A 84 -0.64 -0.19 -6.75
N ASN A 85 -1.49 0.84 -6.62
CA ASN A 85 -1.03 2.17 -6.25
C ASN A 85 -0.30 2.18 -4.89
N GLY A 86 -0.85 1.46 -3.90
CA GLY A 86 -0.20 1.28 -2.60
C GLY A 86 1.18 0.65 -2.72
N ARG A 87 1.27 -0.50 -3.39
CA ARG A 87 2.53 -1.26 -3.57
C ARG A 87 3.56 -0.49 -4.39
N TYR A 88 3.14 0.21 -5.43
CA TYR A 88 3.99 1.12 -6.21
C TYR A 88 4.63 2.19 -5.31
N ARG A 89 3.83 2.86 -4.48
CA ARG A 89 4.31 3.91 -3.57
C ARG A 89 5.27 3.37 -2.52
N GLU A 90 4.99 2.18 -1.98
CA GLU A 90 5.86 1.51 -1.01
C GLU A 90 7.22 1.17 -1.64
N PHE A 91 7.22 0.50 -2.79
CA PHE A 91 8.46 0.15 -3.47
C PHE A 91 9.27 1.40 -3.85
N LYS A 92 8.62 2.43 -4.37
CA LYS A 92 9.28 3.71 -4.67
C LYS A 92 9.87 4.38 -3.42
N ALA A 93 9.24 4.23 -2.25
CA ALA A 93 9.77 4.73 -0.99
C ALA A 93 11.00 3.93 -0.53
N GLU A 94 11.03 2.62 -0.73
CA GLU A 94 12.20 1.76 -0.48
C GLU A 94 13.39 2.19 -1.36
N LEU A 95 13.15 2.38 -2.66
CA LEU A 95 14.17 2.88 -3.60
C LEU A 95 14.66 4.29 -3.21
N SER A 96 13.77 5.17 -2.76
CA SER A 96 14.16 6.50 -2.26
C SER A 96 15.00 6.42 -0.99
N LYS A 97 14.70 5.47 -0.09
CA LYS A 97 15.50 5.21 1.11
C LYS A 97 16.89 4.72 0.74
N TYR A 98 16.99 3.81 -0.22
CA TYR A 98 18.27 3.34 -0.75
C TYR A 98 19.07 4.50 -1.36
N TYR A 99 18.46 5.30 -2.23
CA TYR A 99 19.09 6.48 -2.82
C TYR A 99 19.69 7.42 -1.77
N LYS A 100 18.97 7.68 -0.68
CA LYS A 100 19.45 8.54 0.43
C LYS A 100 20.64 7.93 1.18
N SER A 101 20.82 6.61 1.13
CA SER A 101 21.95 5.92 1.76
C SER A 101 23.24 5.98 0.92
N CYS A 102 23.15 6.32 -0.36
CA CYS A 102 24.30 6.42 -1.27
C CYS A 102 25.18 7.67 -1.06
N GLU A 103 24.87 8.51 -0.06
CA GLU A 103 25.55 9.77 0.33
C GLU A 103 25.53 10.90 -0.71
N THR A 104 25.83 10.60 -1.97
CA THR A 104 25.88 11.57 -3.07
C THR A 104 25.07 11.10 -4.28
N HIS A 105 24.57 12.07 -5.04
CA HIS A 105 23.83 11.79 -6.27
C HIS A 105 24.68 11.05 -7.31
N ALA A 106 25.94 11.44 -7.48
CA ALA A 106 26.87 10.78 -8.40
C ALA A 106 27.10 9.31 -8.05
N LYS A 107 27.29 8.99 -6.75
CA LYS A 107 27.44 7.62 -6.28
C LYS A 107 26.17 6.80 -6.50
N ALA A 108 24.99 7.38 -6.25
CA ALA A 108 23.71 6.71 -6.48
C ALA A 108 23.52 6.30 -7.95
N LEU A 109 23.89 7.16 -8.91
CA LEU A 109 23.79 6.85 -10.35
C LEU A 109 24.63 5.63 -10.76
N THR A 110 25.78 5.42 -10.11
CA THR A 110 26.68 4.30 -10.42
C THR A 110 26.36 3.02 -9.65
N LEU A 111 25.46 3.08 -8.67
CA LEU A 111 25.21 1.98 -7.73
C LEU A 111 23.69 1.72 -7.61
N PRO A 112 23.06 1.07 -8.60
CA PRO A 112 21.67 0.66 -8.50
C PRO A 112 21.48 -0.41 -7.41
N PRO A 113 20.34 -0.42 -6.69
CA PRO A 113 19.99 -1.50 -5.78
C PRO A 113 19.70 -2.80 -6.57
N PRO A 114 19.81 -3.98 -5.94
CA PRO A 114 19.63 -5.27 -6.61
C PRO A 114 18.33 -5.38 -7.44
N GLU A 115 17.23 -4.82 -6.93
CA GLU A 115 15.92 -4.82 -7.58
C GLU A 115 15.88 -4.00 -8.88
N MET A 116 16.90 -3.17 -9.15
CA MET A 116 17.00 -2.32 -10.34
C MET A 116 18.16 -2.71 -11.27
N VAL A 117 19.05 -3.64 -10.87
CA VAL A 117 20.23 -4.03 -11.67
C VAL A 117 19.84 -4.69 -12.98
N ASP A 118 18.85 -5.59 -12.94
CA ASP A 118 18.40 -6.36 -14.11
C ASP A 118 17.33 -5.64 -14.94
N ARG A 119 16.96 -4.41 -14.54
CA ARG A 119 15.94 -3.59 -15.20
C ARG A 119 16.60 -2.65 -16.20
N ASP A 120 15.80 -1.95 -17.00
CA ASP A 120 16.31 -0.91 -17.88
C ASP A 120 17.08 0.14 -17.05
N LYS A 121 18.35 0.36 -17.41
CA LYS A 121 19.26 1.29 -16.72
C LYS A 121 18.69 2.70 -16.66
N THR A 122 17.92 3.11 -17.67
CA THR A 122 17.30 4.44 -17.71
C THR A 122 16.26 4.64 -16.61
N GLU A 123 15.66 3.56 -16.07
CA GLU A 123 14.71 3.67 -14.98
C GLU A 123 15.37 4.11 -13.66
N TRP A 124 16.51 3.53 -13.31
CA TRP A 124 17.22 3.92 -12.09
C TRP A 124 17.77 5.34 -12.18
N GLU A 125 18.34 5.71 -13.33
CA GLU A 125 18.80 7.08 -13.59
C GLU A 125 17.65 8.09 -13.45
N TRP A 126 16.48 7.78 -14.02
CA TRP A 126 15.29 8.61 -13.88
C TRP A 126 14.87 8.76 -12.41
N LEU A 127 14.88 7.67 -11.65
CA LEU A 127 14.55 7.68 -10.22
C LEU A 127 15.54 8.53 -9.41
N CYS A 128 16.85 8.39 -9.65
CA CYS A 128 17.88 9.22 -9.03
C CYS A 128 17.62 10.71 -9.28
N ASN A 129 17.35 11.08 -10.53
CA ASN A 129 17.03 12.46 -10.90
C ASN A 129 15.74 12.94 -10.23
N HIS A 130 14.71 12.10 -10.20
CA HIS A 130 13.45 12.38 -9.53
C HIS A 130 13.66 12.63 -8.03
N PHE A 131 14.42 11.78 -7.34
CA PHE A 131 14.71 11.91 -5.92
C PHE A 131 15.63 13.10 -5.60
N ASN A 132 16.52 13.46 -6.53
CA ASN A 132 17.38 14.62 -6.38
C ASN A 132 16.65 15.96 -6.66
N SER A 133 15.49 15.92 -7.32
CA SER A 133 14.72 17.11 -7.65
C SER A 133 14.27 17.87 -6.41
N GLU A 134 14.29 19.19 -6.51
CA GLU A 134 13.86 20.09 -5.44
C GLU A 134 12.39 19.85 -5.05
N LYS A 135 11.54 19.60 -6.05
CA LYS A 135 10.13 19.24 -5.86
C LYS A 135 9.98 18.01 -4.97
N PHE A 136 10.75 16.95 -5.21
CA PHE A 136 10.67 15.73 -4.42
C PHE A 136 11.21 15.92 -3.01
N LYS A 137 12.36 16.62 -2.86
CA LYS A 137 12.96 16.92 -1.55
C LYS A 137 12.00 17.70 -0.67
N ASN A 138 11.35 18.75 -1.21
CA ASN A 138 10.37 19.55 -0.49
C ASN A 138 9.14 18.74 -0.07
N ALA A 139 8.57 17.96 -1.00
CA ALA A 139 7.45 17.08 -0.68
C ALA A 139 7.83 16.00 0.37
N SER A 140 9.02 15.41 0.27
CA SER A 140 9.52 14.42 1.22
C SER A 140 9.72 15.03 2.61
N SER A 141 10.27 16.24 2.69
CA SER A 141 10.48 16.95 3.96
C SER A 141 9.14 17.26 4.64
N ALA A 142 8.20 17.86 3.91
CA ALA A 142 6.86 18.16 4.40
C ALA A 142 6.13 16.90 4.89
N ASN A 143 6.22 15.80 4.13
CA ASN A 143 5.61 14.53 4.53
C ASN A 143 6.22 13.94 5.80
N THR A 144 7.53 14.09 6.01
CA THR A 144 8.20 13.67 7.25
C THR A 144 7.68 14.48 8.44
N THR A 145 7.62 15.81 8.33
CA THR A 145 7.07 16.70 9.38
C THR A 145 5.59 16.40 9.66
N ASN A 146 4.79 16.18 8.62
CA ASN A 146 3.38 15.81 8.79
C ASN A 146 3.23 14.46 9.52
N ARG A 147 4.12 13.50 9.22
CA ARG A 147 4.14 12.21 9.88
C ARG A 147 4.56 12.31 11.35
N SER A 148 5.54 13.15 11.69
CA SER A 148 5.93 13.36 13.10
C SER A 148 4.84 14.03 13.92
N ASN A 149 3.96 14.81 13.28
CA ASN A 149 2.82 15.46 13.93
C ASN A 149 1.57 14.55 14.03
N LYS A 150 1.64 13.31 13.53
CA LYS A 150 0.51 12.37 13.59
C LYS A 150 0.28 11.93 15.03
N LYS A 151 -0.90 12.28 15.57
CA LYS A 151 -1.26 11.98 16.96
C LYS A 151 -1.68 10.52 17.17
N ASN A 152 -2.46 9.97 16.23
CA ASN A 152 -3.09 8.65 16.40
C ASN A 152 -2.35 7.60 15.56
N ASN A 153 -1.79 6.60 16.23
CA ASN A 153 -1.07 5.50 15.60
C ASN A 153 -1.87 4.20 15.71
N HIS A 154 -2.10 3.57 14.56
CA HIS A 154 -2.75 2.26 14.43
C HIS A 154 -1.91 1.19 15.13
N ARG A 155 -2.52 0.35 15.99
CA ARG A 155 -1.80 -0.65 16.80
C ARG A 155 -2.06 -2.10 16.43
N THR A 156 -3.01 -2.37 15.55
CA THR A 156 -3.39 -3.75 15.15
C THR A 156 -2.56 -4.28 13.98
N GLY A 157 -1.32 -3.80 13.85
CA GLY A 157 -0.36 -4.26 12.85
C GLY A 157 -0.81 -3.99 11.42
N SER A 158 -0.61 -4.97 10.54
CA SER A 158 -1.00 -4.92 9.13
C SER A 158 -2.49 -5.17 8.91
N ARG A 159 -3.26 -5.52 9.95
CA ARG A 159 -4.67 -5.84 9.84
C ARG A 159 -5.50 -4.57 9.57
N PRO A 160 -6.22 -4.49 8.43
CA PRO A 160 -7.10 -3.36 8.15
C PRO A 160 -8.22 -3.18 9.19
N LEU A 161 -8.56 -1.92 9.50
CA LEU A 161 -9.64 -1.56 10.43
C LEU A 161 -10.98 -2.18 10.03
N SER A 162 -11.28 -2.28 8.74
CA SER A 162 -12.56 -2.82 8.26
C SER A 162 -12.81 -4.26 8.66
N TYR A 163 -11.77 -5.11 8.72
CA TYR A 163 -11.94 -6.48 9.22
C TYR A 163 -12.16 -6.52 10.73
N ILE A 164 -11.62 -5.53 11.46
CA ILE A 164 -11.89 -5.40 12.89
C ILE A 164 -13.34 -4.97 13.10
N VAL A 165 -13.87 -4.08 12.26
CA VAL A 165 -15.30 -3.72 12.27
C VAL A 165 -16.17 -4.95 12.00
N GLU A 166 -15.81 -5.80 11.03
CA GLU A 166 -16.52 -7.06 10.75
C GLU A 166 -16.51 -8.01 11.95
N ASP A 167 -15.38 -8.18 12.62
CA ASP A 167 -15.31 -8.95 13.87
C ASP A 167 -16.26 -8.37 14.92
N MET A 168 -16.26 -7.04 15.12
CA MET A 168 -17.15 -6.40 16.10
C MET A 168 -18.63 -6.60 15.75
N ILE A 169 -18.99 -6.62 14.46
CA ILE A 169 -20.35 -6.95 14.00
C ILE A 169 -20.69 -8.40 14.34
N ALA A 170 -19.78 -9.33 14.03
CA ALA A 170 -19.97 -10.75 14.31
C ALA A 170 -20.09 -11.04 15.82
N ASP A 171 -19.37 -10.29 16.64
CA ASP A 171 -19.44 -10.33 18.11
C ASP A 171 -20.70 -9.66 18.68
N GLY A 172 -21.56 -9.08 17.83
CA GLY A 172 -22.83 -8.46 18.22
C GLY A 172 -22.69 -7.06 18.81
N SER A 173 -21.61 -6.34 18.50
CA SER A 173 -21.45 -4.94 18.93
C SER A 173 -22.54 -4.05 18.36
N LYS A 174 -23.16 -3.24 19.22
CA LYS A 174 -24.13 -2.22 18.82
C LYS A 174 -23.49 -1.06 18.06
N PHE A 175 -22.19 -0.81 18.32
CA PHE A 175 -21.40 0.27 17.70
C PHE A 175 -20.07 -0.31 17.22
N PRO A 176 -20.09 -1.09 16.12
CA PRO A 176 -18.92 -1.86 15.69
C PRO A 176 -17.74 -0.98 15.25
N GLU A 177 -18.01 0.19 14.67
CA GLU A 177 -16.98 1.15 14.25
C GLU A 177 -16.27 1.77 15.45
N VAL A 178 -17.04 2.19 16.46
CA VAL A 178 -16.54 2.75 17.72
C VAL A 178 -15.71 1.70 18.47
N ALA A 179 -16.24 0.48 18.59
CA ALA A 179 -15.53 -0.64 19.23
C ALA A 179 -14.24 -1.01 18.47
N ALA A 180 -14.27 -1.02 17.13
CA ALA A 180 -13.08 -1.28 16.32
C ALA A 180 -12.03 -0.17 16.47
N PHE A 181 -12.46 1.09 16.61
CA PHE A 181 -11.57 2.21 16.88
C PHE A 181 -10.88 2.07 18.24
N GLU A 182 -11.62 1.71 19.30
CA GLU A 182 -11.05 1.41 20.62
C GLU A 182 -9.98 0.31 20.54
N VAL A 183 -10.32 -0.82 19.91
CA VAL A 183 -9.39 -1.96 19.72
C VAL A 183 -8.13 -1.54 18.96
N THR A 184 -8.28 -0.61 18.01
CA THR A 184 -7.20 -0.23 17.10
C THR A 184 -6.26 0.83 17.69
N TYR A 185 -6.78 1.73 18.53
CA TYR A 185 -6.07 2.94 18.96
C TYR A 185 -5.89 3.09 20.48
N ALA A 186 -6.64 2.36 21.31
CA ALA A 186 -6.46 2.39 22.76
C ALA A 186 -5.22 1.59 23.22
N GLY A 187 -4.74 1.88 24.44
CA GLY A 187 -3.67 1.14 25.09
C GLY A 187 -4.06 -0.25 25.55
N LYS A 188 -3.05 -1.06 25.93
CA LYS A 188 -3.23 -2.44 26.41
C LYS A 188 -4.16 -2.53 27.64
N ASP A 189 -4.30 -1.43 28.37
CA ASP A 189 -5.16 -1.24 29.54
C ASP A 189 -6.51 -0.56 29.21
N LYS A 190 -6.87 -0.48 27.92
CA LYS A 190 -8.02 0.28 27.39
C LYS A 190 -8.01 1.77 27.76
N ARG A 191 -6.86 2.32 28.17
CA ARG A 191 -6.72 3.77 28.38
C ARG A 191 -6.35 4.45 27.08
N TRP A 192 -7.00 5.58 26.82
CA TRP A 192 -6.65 6.46 25.71
C TRP A 192 -5.26 7.06 25.96
N ILE A 193 -4.36 6.86 25.00
CA ILE A 193 -2.94 7.21 25.17
C ILE A 193 -2.69 8.68 24.81
N ASN A 194 -3.64 9.33 24.13
CA ASN A 194 -3.62 10.78 23.92
C ASN A 194 -5.05 11.35 23.98
N GLU A 195 -5.16 12.62 24.37
CA GLU A 195 -6.46 13.31 24.55
C GLU A 195 -7.20 13.48 23.22
N ALA A 196 -6.48 13.61 22.09
CA ALA A 196 -7.07 13.75 20.77
C ALA A 196 -7.82 12.48 20.28
N THR A 197 -7.35 11.29 20.66
CA THR A 197 -7.99 10.00 20.35
C THR A 197 -9.26 9.84 21.17
N LYS A 198 -9.21 10.27 22.44
CA LYS A 198 -10.36 10.29 23.34
C LYS A 198 -11.43 11.28 22.87
N GLU A 199 -11.04 12.50 22.48
CA GLU A 199 -11.95 13.51 21.94
C GLU A 199 -12.62 13.06 20.64
N GLN A 200 -11.90 12.33 19.78
CA GLN A 200 -12.47 11.79 18.55
C GLN A 200 -13.49 10.68 18.83
N HIS A 201 -13.18 9.77 19.77
CA HIS A 201 -14.10 8.72 20.20
C HIS A 201 -15.40 9.24 20.84
N VAL A 202 -15.36 10.37 21.56
CA VAL A 202 -16.57 10.95 22.20
C VAL A 202 -17.51 11.64 21.19
N ARG A 203 -17.02 11.95 19.98
CA ARG A 203 -17.81 12.62 18.93
C ARG A 203 -18.53 11.66 17.99
N ASP A 204 -18.09 10.40 17.92
CA ASP A 204 -18.66 9.33 17.10
C ASP A 204 -19.72 8.55 17.88
#